data_AF-A0A2M7ZL68-F1
#
_entry.id   AF-A0A2M7ZL68-F1
#
_cell.length_a   1.000
_cell.length_b   1.000
_cell.length_c   1.000
_cell.angle_alpha   90.00
_cell.angle_beta   90.00
_cell.angle_gamma   90.00
#
_symmetry.space_group_name_H-M   'P 1'
#
loop_
_entity.id
_entity.type
_entity.pdbx_description
1 polymer ?
#
loop_
_entity_poly.entity_id
_entity_poly.type
_entity_poly.pdbx_seq_one_letter_code
_entity_poly.pdbx_strand_id
1 'polypeptide(L)'
;QKPGAIVEYRIKLIHAGEEYILPGKQVVQLKFIGDVPVSILSVFYFTLFAGLLFGIRTGLDYFNEKDKIRKLSLITVFFFFSYFVTIPLKSTYELGALNNRIPEFMELFSLQPALLLLNSAFVMIGLFNIKEKKITALIGAIFMILIFLFVRI
;
A
#
# COMPACT_ATOMS: atom_id res chain seq x y z
N GLN A 1 -25.00 7.85 -3.50
CA GLN A 1 -24.83 7.14 -2.21
C GLN A 1 -23.82 7.91 -1.36
N LYS A 2 -23.91 7.85 -0.03
CA LYS A 2 -22.93 8.54 0.84
C LYS A 2 -21.56 7.84 0.73
N PRO A 3 -20.44 8.58 0.68
CA PRO A 3 -19.11 7.99 0.78
C PRO A 3 -18.99 7.09 2.03
N GLY A 4 -18.24 5.99 1.90
CA GLY A 4 -18.09 4.99 2.96
C GLY A 4 -19.27 4.03 3.13
N ALA A 5 -20.39 4.22 2.43
CA ALA A 5 -21.49 3.26 2.45
C ALA A 5 -21.07 1.95 1.77
N ILE A 6 -21.41 0.83 2.41
CA ILE A 6 -21.22 -0.52 1.86
C ILE A 6 -22.59 -1.03 1.45
N VAL A 7 -22.72 -1.43 0.18
CA VAL A 7 -23.91 -2.11 -0.32
C VAL A 7 -23.56 -3.55 -0.61
N GLU A 8 -24.28 -4.42 0.06
CA GLU A 8 -24.29 -5.84 -0.20
C GLU A 8 -25.29 -6.14 -1.31
N TYR A 9 -24.84 -6.77 -2.38
CA TYR A 9 -25.73 -7.18 -3.46
C TYR A 9 -25.56 -8.65 -3.81
N ARG A 10 -26.66 -9.23 -4.26
CA ARG A 10 -26.76 -10.60 -4.75
C ARG A 10 -27.63 -10.57 -6.00
N ILE A 11 -27.16 -11.18 -7.06
CA ILE A 11 -27.90 -11.30 -8.31
C ILE A 11 -28.65 -12.64 -8.25
N LYS A 12 -29.97 -12.59 -8.41
CA LYS A 12 -30.82 -13.77 -8.56
C LYS A 12 -31.27 -13.85 -10.03
N LEU A 13 -30.76 -14.84 -10.75
CA LEU A 13 -31.14 -15.14 -12.13
C LEU A 13 -32.18 -16.26 -12.12
N ILE A 14 -33.29 -16.06 -12.82
CA ILE A 14 -34.33 -17.08 -12.98
C ILE A 14 -34.39 -17.42 -14.46
N HIS A 15 -34.09 -18.67 -14.82
CA HIS A 15 -34.16 -19.14 -16.20
C HIS A 15 -34.76 -20.55 -16.26
N ALA A 16 -35.79 -20.74 -17.08
CA ALA A 16 -36.47 -22.04 -17.27
C ALA A 16 -36.93 -22.72 -15.97
N GLY A 17 -37.29 -21.94 -14.94
CA GLY A 17 -37.70 -22.47 -13.62
C GLY A 17 -36.56 -22.75 -12.65
N GLU A 18 -35.31 -22.66 -13.10
CA GLU A 18 -34.11 -22.80 -12.28
C GLU A 18 -33.64 -21.44 -11.74
N GLU A 19 -33.23 -21.42 -10.46
CA GLU A 19 -32.71 -20.23 -9.78
C GLU A 19 -31.19 -20.29 -9.64
N TYR A 20 -30.50 -19.31 -10.20
CA TYR A 20 -29.05 -19.14 -10.08
C TYR A 20 -28.75 -17.91 -9.23
N ILE A 21 -28.13 -18.12 -8.07
CA ILE A 21 -27.66 -17.05 -7.19
C ILE A 21 -26.20 -16.74 -7.52
N LEU A 22 -25.90 -15.50 -7.90
CA LEU A 22 -24.54 -15.02 -8.18
C LEU A 22 -24.15 -13.89 -7.22
N PRO A 23 -22.99 -14.00 -6.53
CA PRO A 23 -22.17 -15.20 -6.37
C PRO A 23 -22.81 -16.20 -5.40
N GLY A 24 -22.62 -17.49 -5.65
CA GLY A 24 -23.39 -18.55 -4.98
C GLY A 24 -23.19 -18.67 -3.45
N LYS A 25 -22.03 -18.29 -2.91
CA LYS A 25 -21.72 -18.46 -1.46
C LYS A 25 -21.27 -17.20 -0.74
N GLN A 26 -20.99 -16.11 -1.46
CA GLN A 26 -20.41 -14.90 -0.88
C GLN A 26 -21.18 -13.69 -1.33
N VAL A 27 -21.47 -12.81 -0.39
CA VAL A 27 -22.04 -11.49 -0.67
C VAL A 27 -20.92 -10.61 -1.21
N VAL A 28 -21.16 -9.94 -2.33
CA VAL A 28 -20.19 -8.94 -2.85
C VAL A 28 -20.52 -7.62 -2.20
N GLN A 29 -19.50 -7.02 -1.61
CA GLN A 29 -19.59 -5.69 -1.01
C GLN A 29 -19.09 -4.65 -2.01
N LEU A 30 -19.94 -3.69 -2.35
CA LEU A 30 -19.55 -2.48 -3.07
C LEU A 30 -19.40 -1.36 -2.05
N LYS A 31 -18.19 -0.80 -1.94
CA LYS A 31 -17.92 0.39 -1.13
C LYS A 31 -17.98 1.62 -2.02
N PHE A 32 -18.83 2.58 -1.67
CA PHE A 32 -18.88 3.88 -2.34
C PHE A 32 -17.73 4.74 -1.85
N ILE A 33 -16.82 5.11 -2.76
CA ILE A 33 -15.64 5.91 -2.46
C ILE A 33 -15.99 7.38 -2.71
N GLY A 34 -15.65 8.24 -1.74
CA GLY A 34 -15.76 9.69 -1.86
C GLY A 34 -14.72 10.29 -2.80
N ASP A 35 -14.95 11.54 -3.21
CA ASP A 35 -14.01 12.25 -4.07
C ASP A 35 -12.72 12.59 -3.30
N VAL A 36 -11.58 12.27 -3.90
CA VAL A 36 -10.25 12.53 -3.32
C VAL A 36 -9.56 13.59 -4.17
N PRO A 37 -9.15 14.72 -3.57
CA PRO A 37 -8.42 15.77 -4.28
C PRO A 37 -7.22 15.21 -5.07
N VAL A 38 -7.07 15.66 -6.33
CA VAL A 38 -6.00 15.23 -7.24
C VAL A 38 -4.61 15.45 -6.63
N SER A 39 -4.43 16.50 -5.82
CA SER A 39 -3.17 16.76 -5.12
C SER A 39 -2.80 15.65 -4.14
N ILE A 40 -3.78 15.12 -3.40
CA ILE A 40 -3.57 14.02 -2.43
C ILE A 40 -3.27 12.72 -3.17
N LEU A 41 -4.03 12.42 -4.23
CA LEU A 41 -3.75 11.26 -5.09
C LEU A 41 -2.36 11.34 -5.71
N SER A 42 -1.96 12.53 -6.15
CA SER A 42 -0.64 12.76 -6.74
C SER A 42 0.47 12.48 -5.73
N VAL A 43 0.37 13.01 -4.51
CA VAL A 43 1.35 12.74 -3.44
C VAL A 43 1.35 11.25 -3.05
N PHE A 44 0.17 10.63 -2.98
CA PHE A 44 0.01 9.21 -2.66
C PHE A 44 0.76 8.32 -3.67
N TYR A 45 0.48 8.47 -4.97
CA TYR A 45 1.13 7.66 -6.00
C TYR A 45 2.60 8.01 -6.14
N PHE A 46 2.96 9.28 -6.06
CA PHE A 46 4.36 9.71 -6.14
C PHE A 46 5.20 9.09 -5.02
N THR A 47 4.74 9.16 -3.77
CA THR A 47 5.48 8.60 -2.63
C THR A 47 5.59 7.07 -2.71
N LEU A 48 4.54 6.37 -3.13
CA LEU A 48 4.56 4.93 -3.36
C LEU A 48 5.58 4.54 -4.43
N PHE A 49 5.47 5.10 -5.64
CA PHE A 49 6.32 4.71 -6.77
C PHE A 49 7.75 5.19 -6.61
N ALA A 50 7.99 6.36 -6.01
CA ALA A 50 9.34 6.79 -5.67
C ALA A 50 9.98 5.86 -4.62
N GLY A 51 9.24 5.48 -3.58
CA GLY A 51 9.71 4.51 -2.59
C GLY A 51 10.11 3.18 -3.22
N LEU A 52 9.25 2.63 -4.10
CA LEU A 52 9.54 1.41 -4.85
C LEU A 52 10.75 1.57 -5.76
N LEU A 53 10.83 2.66 -6.54
CA LEU A 53 11.94 2.91 -7.45
C LEU A 53 13.29 2.96 -6.71
N PHE A 54 13.36 3.71 -5.62
CA PHE A 54 14.59 3.81 -4.82
C PHE A 54 14.89 2.51 -4.07
N GLY A 55 13.87 1.79 -3.59
CA GLY A 55 14.04 0.49 -2.93
C GLY A 55 14.60 -0.57 -3.87
N ILE A 56 14.04 -0.69 -5.08
CA ILE A 56 14.56 -1.58 -6.14
C ILE A 56 15.97 -1.15 -6.52
N ARG A 57 16.21 0.15 -6.69
CA ARG A 57 17.56 0.65 -7.00
C ARG A 57 18.58 0.33 -5.91
N THR A 58 18.18 0.39 -4.64
CA THR A 58 19.01 0.00 -3.49
C THR A 58 19.40 -1.48 -3.58
N GLY A 59 18.46 -2.37 -3.95
CA GLY A 59 18.77 -3.78 -4.17
C GLY A 59 19.66 -4.04 -5.39
N LEU A 60 19.43 -3.33 -6.50
CA LEU A 60 20.24 -3.46 -7.72
C LEU A 60 21.67 -2.92 -7.57
N ASP A 61 21.93 -2.06 -6.59
CA ASP A 61 23.30 -1.64 -6.25
C ASP A 61 24.17 -2.82 -5.75
N TYR A 62 23.59 -4.00 -5.50
CA TYR A 62 24.33 -5.25 -5.36
C TYR A 62 25.32 -5.48 -6.52
N PHE A 63 24.88 -5.20 -7.76
CA PHE A 63 25.68 -5.38 -8.98
C PHE A 63 26.62 -4.22 -9.29
N ASN A 64 26.54 -3.11 -8.54
CA ASN A 64 27.41 -1.96 -8.73
C ASN A 64 28.63 -2.00 -7.80
N GLU A 65 29.78 -1.55 -8.31
CA GLU A 65 31.00 -1.40 -7.51
C GLU A 65 30.92 -0.20 -6.54
N LYS A 66 30.14 0.82 -6.89
CA LYS A 66 29.96 2.02 -6.06
C LYS A 66 28.94 1.78 -4.95
N ASP A 67 29.35 1.92 -3.70
CA ASP A 67 28.46 1.77 -2.53
C ASP A 67 27.67 3.06 -2.27
N LYS A 68 26.51 3.20 -2.92
CA LYS A 68 25.53 4.26 -2.61
C LYS A 68 24.33 3.72 -1.81
N ILE A 69 24.41 2.47 -1.34
CA ILE A 69 23.30 1.70 -0.79
C ILE A 69 22.67 2.39 0.43
N ARG A 70 23.49 2.95 1.32
CA ARG A 70 23.00 3.67 2.51
C ARG A 70 22.18 4.91 2.19
N LYS A 71 22.65 5.71 1.22
CA LYS A 71 21.96 6.95 0.82
C LYS A 71 20.63 6.61 0.13
N LEU A 72 20.63 5.61 -0.75
CA LEU A 72 19.42 5.15 -1.41
C LEU A 72 18.41 4.57 -0.41
N SER A 73 18.87 3.76 0.53
CA SER A 73 18.00 3.18 1.58
C SER A 73 17.36 4.26 2.47
N LEU A 74 18.08 5.32 2.82
CA LEU A 74 17.51 6.44 3.58
C LEU A 74 16.41 7.15 2.78
N ILE A 75 16.63 7.36 1.47
CA ILE A 75 15.63 7.95 0.56
C ILE A 75 14.40 7.03 0.47
N THR A 76 14.59 5.72 0.38
CA THR A 76 13.50 4.73 0.38
C THR A 76 12.66 4.79 1.65
N VAL A 77 13.29 4.85 2.83
CA VAL A 77 12.58 4.97 4.11
C VAL A 77 11.79 6.27 4.17
N PHE A 78 12.38 7.38 3.73
CA PHE A 78 11.69 8.67 3.66
C PHE A 78 10.41 8.58 2.82
N PHE A 79 10.48 8.01 1.62
CA PHE A 79 9.30 7.87 0.75
C PHE A 79 8.23 6.96 1.31
N PHE A 80 8.60 5.80 1.90
CA PHE A 80 7.60 4.93 2.51
C PHE A 80 7.01 5.50 3.80
N PHE A 81 7.76 6.32 4.53
CA PHE A 81 7.22 7.07 5.66
C PHE A 81 6.20 8.10 5.18
N SER A 82 6.52 8.89 4.16
CA SER A 82 5.57 9.83 3.54
C SER A 82 4.33 9.13 2.98
N TYR A 83 4.51 7.96 2.35
CA TYR A 83 3.42 7.12 1.86
C TYR A 83 2.50 6.66 3.00
N PHE A 84 3.08 6.14 4.09
CA PHE A 84 2.35 5.71 5.29
C PHE A 84 1.53 6.86 5.91
N VAL A 85 2.08 8.08 5.94
CA VAL A 85 1.37 9.27 6.44
C VAL A 85 0.26 9.73 5.49
N THR A 86 0.43 9.54 4.18
CA THR A 86 -0.57 9.98 3.18
C THR A 86 -1.80 9.06 3.14
N ILE A 87 -1.67 7.80 3.56
CA ILE A 87 -2.76 6.81 3.64
C ILE A 87 -3.96 7.30 4.48
N PRO A 88 -3.84 7.65 5.78
CA PRO A 88 -4.98 8.07 6.59
C PRO A 88 -5.62 9.34 6.05
N LEU A 89 -4.83 10.23 5.46
CA LEU A 89 -5.34 11.42 4.80
C LEU A 89 -6.24 11.03 3.62
N LYS A 90 -5.75 10.22 2.69
CA LYS A 90 -6.54 9.70 1.55
C LYS A 90 -7.80 8.96 2.03
N SER A 91 -7.67 8.05 2.98
CA SER A 91 -8.78 7.25 3.52
C SER A 91 -9.89 8.14 4.10
N THR A 92 -9.54 9.26 4.74
CA THR A 92 -10.53 10.21 5.30
C THR A 92 -11.42 10.83 4.20
N TYR A 93 -10.84 11.16 3.04
CA TYR A 93 -11.59 11.64 1.87
C TYR A 93 -12.42 10.52 1.24
N GLU A 94 -11.86 9.32 1.09
CA GLU A 94 -12.56 8.16 0.53
C GLU A 94 -13.78 7.76 1.36
N LEU A 95 -13.71 7.91 2.69
CA LEU A 95 -14.82 7.66 3.61
C LEU A 95 -15.80 8.83 3.68
N GLY A 96 -15.50 9.97 3.07
CA GLY A 96 -16.23 11.23 3.25
C GLY A 96 -16.39 11.61 4.71
N ALA A 97 -15.41 11.26 5.55
CA ALA A 97 -15.49 11.42 6.99
C ALA A 97 -15.13 12.84 7.44
N LEU A 98 -14.52 13.64 6.57
CA LEU A 98 -14.20 15.05 6.82
C LEU A 98 -15.46 15.78 7.32
N ASN A 99 -15.42 16.27 8.55
CA ASN A 99 -16.53 16.94 9.26
C ASN A 99 -17.81 16.12 9.52
N ASN A 100 -17.86 14.83 9.13
CA ASN A 100 -19.06 14.00 9.28
C ASN A 100 -18.94 12.98 10.42
N ARG A 101 -17.76 12.38 10.60
CA ARG A 101 -17.47 11.40 11.67
C ARG A 101 -15.97 11.26 11.89
N ILE A 102 -15.59 10.66 13.01
CA ILE A 102 -14.20 10.24 13.25
C ILE A 102 -14.07 8.79 12.73
N PRO A 103 -13.22 8.51 11.73
CA PRO A 103 -12.98 7.14 11.26
C PRO A 103 -12.30 6.29 12.32
N GLU A 104 -12.56 4.98 12.30
CA GLU A 104 -11.82 4.04 13.13
C GLU A 104 -10.40 3.83 12.60
N PHE A 105 -9.48 3.41 13.47
CA PHE A 105 -8.08 3.18 13.11
C PHE A 105 -7.94 2.20 11.93
N MET A 106 -8.70 1.11 11.95
CA MET A 106 -8.67 0.08 10.91
C MET A 106 -9.28 0.53 9.58
N GLU A 107 -10.05 1.63 9.56
CA GLU A 107 -10.55 2.24 8.33
C GLU A 107 -9.54 3.20 7.70
N LEU A 108 -8.62 3.74 8.52
CA LEU A 108 -7.64 4.73 8.09
C LEU A 108 -6.35 4.10 7.59
N PHE A 109 -5.90 3.01 8.22
CA PHE A 109 -4.63 2.36 7.94
C PHE A 109 -4.82 1.03 7.22
N SER A 110 -3.94 0.75 6.26
CA SER A 110 -3.85 -0.55 5.61
C SER A 110 -2.51 -1.23 5.93
N LEU A 111 -2.48 -2.55 5.78
CA LEU A 111 -1.35 -3.37 6.20
C LEU A 111 -0.14 -3.23 5.26
N GLN A 112 -0.38 -3.04 3.95
CA GLN A 112 0.69 -2.96 2.95
C GLN A 112 1.67 -1.79 3.18
N PRO A 113 1.24 -0.52 3.37
CA PRO A 113 2.15 0.60 3.67
C PRO A 113 2.98 0.37 4.93
N ALA A 114 2.37 -0.19 5.98
CA ALA A 114 3.06 -0.49 7.23
C ALA A 114 4.18 -1.52 6.99
N LEU A 115 3.90 -2.60 6.25
CA LEU A 115 4.90 -3.60 5.91
C LEU A 115 6.02 -3.03 5.02
N LEU A 116 5.69 -2.17 4.04
CA LEU A 116 6.70 -1.53 3.19
C LEU A 116 7.64 -0.64 4.02
N LEU A 117 7.07 0.16 4.93
CA LEU A 117 7.85 0.99 5.84
C LEU A 117 8.73 0.15 6.77
N LEU A 118 8.15 -0.87 7.42
CA LEU A 118 8.89 -1.77 8.31
C LEU A 118 10.04 -2.48 7.57
N ASN A 119 9.76 -3.06 6.39
CA ASN A 119 10.79 -3.68 5.57
C ASN A 119 11.92 -2.70 5.22
N SER A 120 11.58 -1.47 4.80
CA SER A 120 12.59 -0.45 4.49
C SER A 120 13.43 -0.04 5.71
N ALA A 121 12.82 0.04 6.89
CA ALA A 121 13.52 0.31 8.14
C ALA A 121 14.45 -0.84 8.54
N PHE A 122 13.99 -2.10 8.43
CA PHE A 122 14.81 -3.28 8.70
C PHE A 122 16.03 -3.35 7.78
N VAL A 123 15.85 -3.10 6.47
CA VAL A 123 16.96 -3.02 5.52
C VAL A 123 17.93 -1.94 5.94
N MET A 124 17.44 -0.73 6.24
CA MET A 124 18.29 0.38 6.67
C MET A 124 19.11 0.03 7.91
N ILE A 125 18.49 -0.55 8.94
CA ILE A 125 19.19 -1.01 10.16
C ILE A 125 20.24 -2.07 9.83
N GLY A 126 19.90 -3.04 8.98
CA GLY A 126 20.82 -4.08 8.53
C GLY A 126 22.07 -3.52 7.83
N LEU A 127 21.93 -2.44 7.05
CA LEU A 127 23.06 -1.78 6.36
C LEU A 127 24.06 -1.09 7.29
N PHE A 128 23.66 -0.77 8.53
CA PHE A 128 24.55 -0.22 9.55
C PHE A 128 25.19 -1.30 10.43
N ASN A 129 24.52 -2.43 10.62
CA ASN A 129 24.93 -3.45 11.59
C ASN A 129 25.57 -4.71 10.98
N ILE A 130 25.34 -5.00 9.68
CA ILE A 130 25.77 -6.25 9.03
C ILE A 130 26.96 -5.98 8.10
N LYS A 131 27.93 -6.90 8.07
CA LYS A 131 29.10 -6.83 7.17
C LYS A 131 28.70 -6.95 5.69
N GLU A 132 27.77 -7.85 5.37
CA GLU A 132 27.30 -8.15 4.01
C GLU A 132 26.14 -7.25 3.53
N LYS A 133 26.37 -5.93 3.56
CA LYS A 133 25.36 -4.90 3.25
C LYS A 133 24.64 -5.10 1.91
N LYS A 134 25.37 -5.56 0.88
CA LYS A 134 24.83 -5.76 -0.47
C LYS A 134 23.77 -6.85 -0.51
N ILE A 135 23.98 -7.96 0.19
CA ILE A 135 23.04 -9.09 0.23
C ILE A 135 21.77 -8.67 1.00
N THR A 136 21.93 -7.96 2.11
CA THR A 136 20.80 -7.39 2.87
C THR A 136 19.94 -6.48 2.00
N ALA A 137 20.55 -5.59 1.21
CA ALA A 137 19.84 -4.71 0.30
C ALA A 137 19.06 -5.48 -0.78
N LEU A 138 19.67 -6.50 -1.39
CA LEU A 138 19.04 -7.31 -2.44
C LEU A 138 17.83 -8.09 -1.89
N ILE A 139 18.00 -8.79 -0.77
CA ILE A 139 16.92 -9.53 -0.10
C ILE A 139 15.77 -8.58 0.26
N GLY A 140 16.09 -7.41 0.83
CA GLY A 140 15.13 -6.39 1.17
C GLY A 140 14.30 -5.89 -0.01
N ALA A 141 14.92 -5.70 -1.18
CA ALA A 141 14.23 -5.29 -2.40
C ALA A 141 13.30 -6.38 -2.93
N ILE A 142 13.69 -7.65 -2.84
CA ILE A 142 12.82 -8.78 -3.22
C ILE A 142 11.57 -8.80 -2.31
N PHE A 143 11.75 -8.73 -0.98
CA PHE A 143 10.62 -8.68 -0.05
C PHE A 143 9.71 -7.48 -0.31
N MET A 144 10.28 -6.31 -0.62
CA MET A 144 9.51 -5.12 -0.96
C MET A 144 8.59 -5.35 -2.16
N ILE A 145 9.10 -5.96 -3.22
CA ILE A 145 8.30 -6.30 -4.42
C ILE A 145 7.21 -7.31 -4.05
N LEU A 146 7.53 -8.33 -3.25
CA LEU A 146 6.55 -9.32 -2.81
C LEU A 146 5.42 -8.67 -1.99
N ILE A 147 5.75 -7.77 -1.05
CA ILE A 147 4.75 -7.02 -0.27
C ILE A 147 3.87 -6.20 -1.21
N PHE A 148 4.47 -5.50 -2.18
CA PHE A 148 3.74 -4.68 -3.14
C PHE A 148 2.76 -5.50 -4.01
N LEU A 149 3.17 -6.68 -4.47
CA LEU A 149 2.36 -7.51 -5.37
C LEU A 149 1.28 -8.33 -4.65
N PHE A 150 1.58 -8.87 -3.47
CA PHE A 150 0.71 -9.85 -2.82
C PHE A 150 -0.16 -9.28 -1.69
N VAL A 151 0.26 -8.19 -1.04
CA VAL A 151 -0.52 -7.57 0.03
C VAL A 151 -1.36 -6.46 -0.59
N ARG A 152 -2.68 -6.60 -0.57
CA ARG A 152 -3.60 -5.58 -1.10
C ARG A 152 -3.90 -4.51 -0.05
N ILE A 153 -4.20 -3.31 -0.54
CA ILE A 153 -4.70 -2.15 0.22
C ILE A 153 -6.20 -2.31 0.44
#